data_AF-V4JBT8-F1
#
_entry.id   AF-V4JBT8-F1
#
_cell.length_a   1.000
_cell.length_b   1.000
_cell.length_c   1.000
_cell.angle_alpha   90.00
_cell.angle_beta   90.00
_cell.angle_gamma   90.00
#
_symmetry.space_group_name_H-M   'P 1'
#
loop_
_entity.id
_entity.type
_entity.pdbx_description
1 polymer ?
#
loop_
_entity_poly.entity_id
_entity_poly.type
_entity_poly.pdbx_seq_one_letter_code
_entity_poly.pdbx_strand_id
1 'polypeptide(L)'
;MSKGTFIFSLDCEGYWGMADLIADGSIPGWRSDALASTYARLVGLFDSFEIPATWAFVAAFVHTPDEIRACSYLTEESIPYRGADWGAAFKSSWAAQDLDGWLCPEALDLVRASGGHEIAAHGFTHLPLDDTHTSEAAATREFDLLGMFWERRGIRPRTFVFPRNQPGHLARLGERFEAYRPPHQLEVRRDSVARLLRLVDEVNPFVQPAGHGKRGCPAMLPSAMLLNYRAGGRRLIPRAVTVARIRRLLRRAIESGEVVHLYSHPHNFLTGRGQFDLLAEVLGLVAEHAKADEIQVMTQAEYAARLVSAD
;
A
#
# COMPACT_ATOMS: atom_id res chain seq x y z
N MET A 1 -23.72 19.16 5.54
CA MET A 1 -23.24 18.15 4.58
C MET A 1 -22.00 17.50 5.18
N SER A 2 -21.78 16.20 4.98
CA SER A 2 -20.51 15.59 5.41
C SER A 2 -19.37 16.24 4.64
N LYS A 3 -18.29 16.57 5.34
CA LYS A 3 -17.11 17.19 4.74
C LYS A 3 -16.36 16.16 3.88
N GLY A 4 -15.85 16.58 2.72
CA GLY A 4 -15.04 15.71 1.85
C GLY A 4 -13.84 15.14 2.60
N THR A 5 -13.42 13.91 2.26
CA THR A 5 -12.31 13.24 2.95
C THR A 5 -11.17 12.90 1.99
N PHE A 6 -9.93 13.08 2.42
CA PHE A 6 -8.73 12.65 1.72
C PHE A 6 -7.97 11.61 2.56
N ILE A 7 -7.53 10.53 1.90
CA ILE A 7 -6.73 9.46 2.49
C ILE A 7 -5.55 9.18 1.55
N PHE A 8 -4.35 9.00 2.11
CA PHE A 8 -3.19 8.51 1.35
C PHE A 8 -2.66 7.22 2.00
N SER A 9 -2.41 6.19 1.19
CA SER A 9 -1.75 4.95 1.63
C SER A 9 -0.49 4.60 0.85
N LEU A 10 0.45 3.94 1.51
CA LEU A 10 1.74 3.52 0.95
C LEU A 10 1.91 2.02 1.17
N ASP A 11 2.02 1.28 0.08
CA ASP A 11 2.19 -0.18 0.09
C ASP A 11 3.70 -0.49 0.18
N CYS A 12 4.12 -0.92 1.37
CA CYS A 12 5.52 -1.03 1.77
C CYS A 12 6.02 -2.47 1.62
N GLU A 13 6.47 -2.80 0.42
CA GLU A 13 6.69 -4.19 0.00
C GLU A 13 8.10 -4.54 -0.51
N GLY A 14 8.89 -3.57 -0.99
CA GLY A 14 10.18 -3.86 -1.63
C GLY A 14 10.05 -4.94 -2.72
N TYR A 15 10.96 -5.92 -2.74
CA TYR A 15 10.90 -7.06 -3.67
C TYR A 15 9.76 -8.04 -3.43
N TRP A 16 9.15 -8.06 -2.25
CA TRP A 16 7.98 -8.93 -2.00
C TRP A 16 6.80 -8.60 -2.93
N GLY A 17 6.69 -7.33 -3.36
CA GLY A 17 5.77 -6.88 -4.41
C GLY A 17 5.91 -7.64 -5.74
N MET A 18 7.11 -8.16 -6.01
CA MET A 18 7.55 -8.71 -7.29
C MET A 18 8.07 -10.15 -7.16
N ALA A 19 7.74 -10.85 -6.07
CA ALA A 19 8.31 -12.16 -5.75
C ALA A 19 8.13 -13.24 -6.84
N ASP A 20 7.04 -13.18 -7.60
CA ASP A 20 6.74 -14.08 -8.73
C ASP A 20 7.32 -13.61 -10.08
N LEU A 21 7.89 -12.41 -10.13
CA LEU A 21 8.43 -11.79 -11.35
C LEU A 21 9.97 -11.71 -11.32
N ILE A 22 10.56 -11.84 -10.14
CA ILE A 22 12.00 -11.89 -9.92
C ILE A 22 12.43 -13.36 -9.99
N ALA A 23 12.69 -13.86 -11.20
CA ALA A 23 13.05 -15.28 -11.38
C ALA A 23 14.47 -15.60 -10.86
N ASP A 24 15.40 -14.64 -10.89
CA ASP A 24 16.83 -14.91 -10.69
C ASP A 24 17.73 -13.66 -10.46
N GLY A 25 17.20 -12.50 -10.04
CA GLY A 25 18.07 -11.34 -9.84
C GLY A 25 17.49 -10.12 -9.14
N SER A 26 18.36 -9.17 -8.80
CA SER A 26 17.97 -7.88 -8.23
C SER A 26 17.28 -6.98 -9.27
N ILE A 27 16.27 -6.20 -8.89
CA ILE A 27 15.82 -5.04 -9.67
C ILE A 27 16.83 -3.89 -9.44
N PRO A 28 17.56 -3.42 -10.48
CA PRO A 28 18.58 -2.41 -10.30
C PRO A 28 18.06 -1.14 -9.62
N GLY A 29 18.79 -0.68 -8.59
CA GLY A 29 18.49 0.57 -7.87
C GLY A 29 17.56 0.42 -6.65
N TRP A 30 16.98 -0.75 -6.43
CA TRP A 30 16.15 -1.03 -5.23
C TRP A 30 16.99 -1.60 -4.09
N ARG A 31 18.10 -0.94 -3.81
CA ARG A 31 18.99 -1.31 -2.70
C ARG A 31 18.35 -0.88 -1.37
N SER A 32 18.63 -1.61 -0.29
CA SER A 32 17.99 -1.35 1.00
C SER A 32 18.32 0.04 1.57
N ASP A 33 19.51 0.57 1.33
CA ASP A 33 19.90 1.94 1.68
C ASP A 33 19.11 3.01 0.91
N ALA A 34 18.92 2.79 -0.40
CA ALA A 34 18.13 3.66 -1.25
C ALA A 34 16.65 3.63 -0.86
N LEU A 35 16.12 2.45 -0.50
CA LEU A 35 14.79 2.30 0.08
C LEU A 35 14.69 3.08 1.39
N ALA A 36 15.57 2.84 2.36
CA ALA A 36 15.58 3.55 3.65
C ALA A 36 15.62 5.08 3.47
N SER A 37 16.48 5.60 2.58
CA SER A 37 16.51 7.03 2.24
C SER A 37 15.18 7.52 1.63
N THR A 38 14.55 6.69 0.78
CA THR A 38 13.24 7.00 0.20
C THR A 38 12.14 7.06 1.26
N TYR A 39 12.11 6.12 2.21
CA TYR A 39 11.20 6.15 3.35
C TYR A 39 11.40 7.42 4.19
N ALA A 40 12.64 7.75 4.54
CA ALA A 40 12.94 8.96 5.32
C ALA A 40 12.46 10.23 4.60
N ARG A 41 12.68 10.34 3.29
CA ARG A 41 12.20 11.47 2.48
C ARG A 41 10.69 11.52 2.38
N LEU A 42 10.02 10.37 2.24
CA LEU A 42 8.56 10.32 2.17
C LEU A 42 7.94 10.72 3.51
N VAL A 43 8.39 10.15 4.63
CA VAL A 43 7.94 10.53 5.98
C VAL A 43 8.11 12.03 6.20
N GLY A 44 9.31 12.56 5.96
CA GLY A 44 9.58 13.99 6.11
C GLY A 44 8.70 14.88 5.21
N LEU A 45 8.32 14.40 4.02
CA LEU A 45 7.44 15.13 3.13
C LEU A 45 6.00 15.17 3.68
N PHE A 46 5.45 14.02 4.09
CA PHE A 46 4.12 13.96 4.71
C PHE A 46 4.04 14.80 5.99
N ASP A 47 5.05 14.69 6.85
CA ASP A 47 5.18 15.49 8.07
C ASP A 47 5.24 16.98 7.77
N SER A 48 6.00 17.40 6.76
CA SER A 48 6.13 18.83 6.38
C SER A 48 4.83 19.46 5.91
N PHE A 49 3.91 18.66 5.37
CA PHE A 49 2.58 19.11 4.96
C PHE A 49 1.51 18.88 6.03
N GLU A 50 1.87 18.28 7.17
CA GLU A 50 0.95 17.88 8.25
C GLU A 50 -0.18 16.97 7.75
N ILE A 51 0.15 16.08 6.80
CA ILE A 51 -0.80 15.12 6.21
C ILE A 51 -0.47 13.73 6.76
N PRO A 52 -1.32 13.15 7.63
CA PRO A 52 -1.14 11.77 8.04
C PRO A 52 -1.38 10.82 6.86
N ALA A 53 -0.61 9.73 6.82
CA ALA A 53 -0.73 8.68 5.82
C ALA A 53 -0.77 7.30 6.48
N THR A 54 -1.29 6.32 5.74
CA THR A 54 -1.27 4.91 6.13
C THR A 54 -0.15 4.15 5.45
N TRP A 55 0.72 3.50 6.21
CA TRP A 55 1.85 2.73 5.70
C TRP A 55 1.58 1.25 5.92
N ALA A 56 1.21 0.55 4.85
CA ALA A 56 0.85 -0.86 4.90
C ALA A 56 2.09 -1.73 4.64
N PHE A 57 2.60 -2.39 5.67
CA PHE A 57 3.86 -3.14 5.59
C PHE A 57 3.66 -4.62 5.35
N VAL A 58 4.44 -5.16 4.42
CA VAL A 58 4.73 -6.59 4.35
C VAL A 58 5.62 -6.92 5.54
N ALA A 59 5.23 -7.87 6.39
CA ALA A 59 5.99 -8.16 7.61
C ALA A 59 7.43 -8.58 7.29
N ALA A 60 7.61 -9.52 6.35
CA ALA A 60 8.93 -10.01 5.96
C ALA A 60 9.84 -8.90 5.41
N PHE A 61 9.28 -7.85 4.81
CA PHE A 61 10.05 -6.69 4.33
C PHE A 61 10.75 -5.92 5.47
N VAL A 62 10.21 -5.95 6.68
CA VAL A 62 10.76 -5.20 7.83
C VAL A 62 11.37 -6.12 8.90
N HIS A 63 11.69 -7.36 8.52
CA HIS A 63 12.51 -8.24 9.32
C HIS A 63 13.99 -7.86 9.21
N THR A 64 14.72 -8.11 10.29
CA THR A 64 16.18 -8.14 10.30
C THR A 64 16.70 -9.50 9.81
N PRO A 65 17.94 -9.59 9.32
CA PRO A 65 18.53 -10.88 8.93
C PRO A 65 18.51 -11.93 10.05
N ASP A 66 18.63 -11.53 11.32
CA ASP A 66 18.52 -12.44 12.47
C ASP A 66 17.11 -12.98 12.67
N GLU A 67 16.09 -12.13 12.53
CA GLU A 67 14.69 -12.58 12.61
C GLU A 67 14.36 -13.54 11.45
N ILE A 68 14.93 -13.33 10.25
CA ILE A 68 14.81 -14.27 9.13
C ILE A 68 15.43 -15.63 9.48
N ARG A 69 16.65 -15.67 10.05
CA ARG A 69 17.29 -16.92 10.49
C ARG A 69 16.42 -17.73 11.44
N ALA A 70 15.67 -17.04 12.30
CA ALA A 70 14.79 -17.66 13.28
C ALA A 70 13.42 -18.08 12.71
N CYS A 71 13.16 -17.85 11.42
CA CYS A 71 11.86 -18.09 10.79
C CYS A 71 11.97 -19.13 9.66
N SER A 72 11.81 -20.41 10.01
CA SER A 72 11.83 -21.53 9.04
C SER A 72 10.83 -21.37 7.89
N TYR A 73 9.72 -20.67 8.13
CA TYR A 73 8.72 -20.40 7.09
C TYR A 73 9.30 -19.62 5.90
N LEU A 74 10.22 -18.69 6.15
CA LEU A 74 10.84 -17.86 5.12
C LEU A 74 12.04 -18.55 4.46
N THR A 75 12.73 -19.45 5.18
CA THR A 75 13.99 -20.04 4.72
C THR A 75 13.85 -21.47 4.18
N GLU A 76 12.87 -22.23 4.65
CA GLU A 76 12.79 -23.68 4.42
C GLU A 76 11.43 -24.13 3.87
N GLU A 77 10.32 -23.60 4.40
CA GLU A 77 8.98 -24.03 4.00
C GLU A 77 8.63 -23.56 2.58
N SER A 78 7.82 -24.35 1.85
CA SER A 78 7.24 -23.94 0.58
C SER A 78 5.99 -23.11 0.83
N ILE A 79 5.82 -22.01 0.10
CA ILE A 79 4.65 -21.14 0.15
C ILE A 79 3.84 -21.35 -1.14
N PRO A 80 2.86 -22.28 -1.16
CA PRO A 80 2.19 -22.66 -2.40
C PRO A 80 1.30 -21.53 -2.94
N TYR A 81 1.51 -21.14 -4.20
CA TYR A 81 0.66 -20.22 -4.95
C TYR A 81 0.66 -20.59 -6.44
N ARG A 82 -0.52 -20.78 -7.05
CA ARG A 82 -0.66 -21.14 -8.49
C ARG A 82 0.19 -22.34 -8.94
N GLY A 83 0.42 -23.32 -8.05
CA GLY A 83 1.23 -24.50 -8.34
C GLY A 83 2.75 -24.26 -8.32
N ALA A 84 3.19 -23.10 -7.86
CA ALA A 84 4.60 -22.75 -7.63
C ALA A 84 4.82 -22.35 -6.17
N ASP A 85 6.09 -22.18 -5.80
CA ASP A 85 6.49 -21.67 -4.50
C ASP A 85 6.71 -20.16 -4.55
N TRP A 86 5.81 -19.40 -3.92
CA TRP A 86 5.86 -17.94 -3.83
C TRP A 86 7.16 -17.43 -3.18
N GLY A 87 7.71 -18.19 -2.24
CA GLY A 87 8.94 -17.83 -1.52
C GLY A 87 10.23 -18.16 -2.27
N ALA A 88 10.17 -18.76 -3.47
CA ALA A 88 11.36 -19.29 -4.15
C ALA A 88 12.44 -18.23 -4.43
N ALA A 89 12.03 -17.05 -4.92
CA ALA A 89 12.95 -15.95 -5.23
C ALA A 89 13.66 -15.42 -3.97
N PHE A 90 12.92 -15.25 -2.87
CA PHE A 90 13.48 -14.87 -1.58
C PHE A 90 14.46 -15.94 -1.07
N LYS A 91 14.10 -17.22 -1.12
CA LYS A 91 14.97 -18.32 -0.67
C LYS A 91 16.26 -18.43 -1.48
N SER A 92 16.21 -18.19 -2.79
CA SER A 92 17.40 -18.09 -3.64
C SER A 92 18.31 -16.94 -3.19
N SER A 93 17.71 -15.77 -2.95
CA SER A 93 18.40 -14.57 -2.47
C SER A 93 19.03 -14.78 -1.08
N TRP A 94 18.29 -15.46 -0.19
CA TRP A 94 18.75 -15.88 1.14
C TRP A 94 19.96 -16.82 1.07
N ALA A 95 19.91 -17.84 0.20
CA ALA A 95 21.03 -18.76 0.00
C ALA A 95 22.28 -18.07 -0.58
N ALA A 96 22.08 -17.04 -1.41
CA ALA A 96 23.15 -16.20 -1.96
C ALA A 96 23.67 -15.13 -0.98
N GLN A 97 23.04 -14.98 0.19
CA GLN A 97 23.31 -13.91 1.17
C GLN A 97 23.14 -12.49 0.58
N ASP A 98 22.25 -12.33 -0.40
CA ASP A 98 21.89 -11.06 -1.01
C ASP A 98 20.44 -10.72 -0.68
N LEU A 99 20.24 -9.89 0.35
CA LEU A 99 18.91 -9.53 0.85
C LEU A 99 18.51 -8.09 0.51
N ASP A 100 19.29 -7.45 -0.35
CA ASP A 100 19.03 -6.08 -0.76
C ASP A 100 17.67 -6.01 -1.47
N GLY A 101 16.86 -5.03 -1.06
CA GLY A 101 15.51 -4.84 -1.60
C GLY A 101 14.46 -5.79 -1.03
N TRP A 102 14.85 -6.93 -0.45
CA TRP A 102 13.96 -7.83 0.28
C TRP A 102 13.70 -7.36 1.71
N LEU A 103 14.68 -6.72 2.35
CA LEU A 103 14.60 -6.25 3.73
C LEU A 103 14.90 -4.74 3.82
N CYS A 104 14.14 -4.04 4.66
CA CYS A 104 14.35 -2.65 5.06
C CYS A 104 13.69 -2.42 6.44
N PRO A 105 14.21 -3.02 7.53
CA PRO A 105 13.64 -2.85 8.87
C PRO A 105 13.55 -1.38 9.30
N GLU A 106 14.49 -0.55 8.86
CA GLU A 106 14.55 0.88 9.14
C GLU A 106 13.29 1.63 8.65
N ALA A 107 12.63 1.14 7.60
CA ALA A 107 11.41 1.75 7.08
C ALA A 107 10.29 1.79 8.14
N LEU A 108 10.13 0.70 8.91
CA LEU A 108 9.13 0.64 9.98
C LEU A 108 9.49 1.60 11.12
N ASP A 109 10.76 1.65 11.49
CA ASP A 109 11.25 2.49 12.58
C ASP A 109 11.08 3.98 12.25
N LEU A 110 11.36 4.39 11.01
CA LEU A 110 11.16 5.76 10.53
C LEU A 110 9.70 6.19 10.62
N VAL A 111 8.77 5.35 10.15
CA VAL A 111 7.33 5.66 10.20
C VAL A 111 6.84 5.69 11.65
N ARG A 112 7.28 4.73 12.47
CA ARG A 112 6.93 4.67 13.89
C ARG A 112 7.43 5.89 14.67
N ALA A 113 8.63 6.36 14.37
CA ALA A 113 9.25 7.50 15.05
C ALA A 113 8.57 8.84 14.74
N SER A 114 7.96 9.01 13.56
CA SER A 114 7.16 10.21 13.24
C SER A 114 5.93 10.34 14.17
N GLY A 115 5.28 9.22 14.50
CA GLY A 115 4.13 9.19 15.41
C GLY A 115 2.82 9.78 14.84
N GLY A 116 2.87 10.46 13.71
CA GLY A 116 1.71 11.05 13.02
C GLY A 116 1.11 10.17 11.91
N HIS A 117 1.55 8.92 11.79
CA HIS A 117 1.17 8.02 10.70
C HIS A 117 0.55 6.72 11.21
N GLU A 118 -0.34 6.14 10.41
CA GLU A 118 -0.86 4.79 10.67
C GLU A 118 0.12 3.74 10.15
N ILE A 119 0.38 2.72 10.96
CA ILE A 119 1.02 1.47 10.54
C ILE A 119 -0.09 0.44 10.29
N ALA A 120 -0.21 0.01 9.03
CA ALA A 120 -1.16 -0.98 8.56
C ALA A 120 -0.45 -2.28 8.14
N ALA A 121 -1.20 -3.35 7.95
CA ALA A 121 -0.66 -4.64 7.51
C ALA A 121 -0.87 -4.88 6.02
N HIS A 122 0.11 -5.52 5.38
CA HIS A 122 0.11 -5.87 3.95
C HIS A 122 0.53 -7.32 3.70
N GLY A 123 0.08 -8.23 4.57
CA GLY A 123 0.49 -9.64 4.55
C GLY A 123 1.85 -9.89 5.23
N PHE A 124 2.19 -11.16 5.43
CA PHE A 124 3.46 -11.58 5.99
C PHE A 124 4.55 -11.65 4.90
N THR A 125 4.25 -12.28 3.76
CA THR A 125 5.15 -12.47 2.60
C THR A 125 4.65 -11.83 1.32
N HIS A 126 3.66 -10.94 1.41
CA HIS A 126 2.96 -10.38 0.25
C HIS A 126 2.29 -11.48 -0.63
N LEU A 127 1.95 -12.63 -0.03
CA LEU A 127 1.21 -13.70 -0.70
C LEU A 127 -0.17 -13.18 -1.14
N PRO A 128 -0.57 -13.30 -2.42
CA PRO A 128 -1.94 -12.97 -2.82
C PRO A 128 -2.93 -13.89 -2.08
N LEU A 129 -3.97 -13.32 -1.48
CA LEU A 129 -4.91 -14.06 -0.62
C LEU A 129 -6.25 -14.32 -1.31
N ASP A 130 -6.24 -14.53 -2.62
CA ASP A 130 -7.45 -14.83 -3.37
C ASP A 130 -7.93 -16.27 -3.09
N ASP A 131 -9.25 -16.45 -2.92
CA ASP A 131 -9.86 -17.75 -2.58
C ASP A 131 -9.66 -18.83 -3.67
N THR A 132 -9.22 -18.44 -4.87
CA THR A 132 -9.01 -19.36 -6.00
C THR A 132 -7.64 -20.03 -6.01
N HIS A 133 -6.59 -19.32 -5.62
CA HIS A 133 -5.20 -19.81 -5.77
C HIS A 133 -4.48 -19.97 -4.44
N THR A 134 -5.04 -19.45 -3.35
CA THR A 134 -4.48 -19.59 -2.00
C THR A 134 -5.40 -20.48 -1.18
N SER A 135 -4.84 -21.57 -0.66
CA SER A 135 -5.62 -22.51 0.17
C SER A 135 -5.89 -21.90 1.54
N GLU A 136 -6.97 -22.34 2.20
CA GLU A 136 -7.28 -21.93 3.58
C GLU A 136 -6.10 -22.20 4.53
N ALA A 137 -5.35 -23.29 4.33
CA ALA A 137 -4.17 -23.61 5.13
C ALA A 137 -3.03 -22.61 4.91
N ALA A 138 -2.77 -22.21 3.66
CA ALA A 138 -1.75 -21.20 3.34
C ALA A 138 -2.16 -19.81 3.88
N ALA A 139 -3.42 -19.42 3.70
CA ALA A 139 -3.95 -18.17 4.25
C ALA A 139 -3.89 -18.14 5.77
N THR A 140 -4.28 -19.23 6.44
CA THR A 140 -4.19 -19.37 7.91
C THR A 140 -2.75 -19.18 8.37
N ARG A 141 -1.80 -19.87 7.72
CA ARG A 141 -0.38 -19.76 8.04
C ARG A 141 0.15 -18.33 7.86
N GLU A 142 -0.22 -17.67 6.78
CA GLU A 142 0.14 -16.28 6.51
C GLU A 142 -0.41 -15.33 7.59
N PHE A 143 -1.69 -15.46 7.98
CA PHE A 143 -2.30 -14.62 9.00
C PHE A 143 -1.76 -14.86 10.41
N ASP A 144 -1.45 -16.10 10.78
CA ASP A 144 -0.90 -16.43 12.09
C ASP A 144 0.51 -15.87 12.26
N LEU A 145 1.37 -16.04 11.25
CA LEU A 145 2.72 -15.48 11.26
C LEU A 145 2.69 -13.94 11.27
N LEU A 146 1.77 -13.36 10.51
CA LEU A 146 1.52 -11.91 10.53
C LEU A 146 1.13 -11.42 11.92
N GLY A 147 0.19 -12.12 12.58
CA GLY A 147 -0.23 -11.80 13.95
C GLY A 147 0.92 -11.85 14.93
N MET A 148 1.66 -12.97 14.94
CA MET A 148 2.84 -13.15 15.79
C MET A 148 3.91 -12.08 15.56
N PHE A 149 4.11 -11.66 14.30
CA PHE A 149 5.05 -10.60 13.97
C PHE A 149 4.65 -9.26 14.62
N TRP A 150 3.39 -8.84 14.43
CA TRP A 150 2.91 -7.56 14.98
C TRP A 150 2.86 -7.55 16.50
N GLU A 151 2.46 -8.67 17.12
CA GLU A 151 2.49 -8.85 18.57
C GLU A 151 3.91 -8.67 19.13
N ARG A 152 4.93 -9.29 18.52
CA ARG A 152 6.34 -9.12 18.93
C ARG A 152 6.84 -7.68 18.81
N ARG A 153 6.35 -6.92 17.82
CA ARG A 153 6.72 -5.51 17.64
C ARG A 153 5.92 -4.56 18.56
N GLY A 154 4.92 -5.06 19.28
CA GLY A 154 4.03 -4.27 20.13
C GLY A 154 3.17 -3.28 19.34
N ILE A 155 2.85 -3.61 18.10
CA ILE A 155 2.04 -2.79 17.20
C ILE A 155 0.76 -3.58 16.90
N ARG A 156 -0.39 -2.90 16.91
CA ARG A 156 -1.67 -3.48 16.52
C ARG A 156 -2.21 -2.76 15.29
N PRO A 157 -1.87 -3.21 14.07
CA PRO A 157 -2.42 -2.63 12.86
C PRO A 157 -3.95 -2.85 12.82
N ARG A 158 -4.70 -1.77 12.59
CA ARG A 158 -6.18 -1.82 12.53
C ARG A 158 -6.70 -2.11 11.13
N THR A 159 -5.95 -1.72 10.11
CA THR A 159 -6.34 -1.89 8.71
C THR A 159 -5.40 -2.81 7.95
N PHE A 160 -5.96 -3.44 6.91
CA PHE A 160 -5.24 -4.37 6.06
C PHE A 160 -5.36 -3.98 4.58
N VAL A 161 -4.24 -4.05 3.86
CA VAL A 161 -4.20 -3.91 2.42
C VAL A 161 -3.87 -5.28 1.83
N PHE A 162 -4.72 -5.79 0.95
CA PHE A 162 -4.48 -7.09 0.34
C PHE A 162 -3.32 -7.05 -0.65
N PRO A 163 -2.34 -7.98 -0.55
CA PRO A 163 -1.34 -8.15 -1.57
C PRO A 163 -1.97 -8.27 -2.96
N ARG A 164 -1.39 -7.56 -3.93
CA ARG A 164 -1.93 -7.47 -5.31
C ARG A 164 -3.39 -7.00 -5.41
N ASN A 165 -3.91 -6.31 -4.39
CA ASN A 165 -5.32 -5.91 -4.25
C ASN A 165 -6.29 -7.07 -4.53
N GLN A 166 -5.99 -8.27 -4.01
CA GLN A 166 -6.81 -9.47 -4.20
C GLN A 166 -7.41 -9.94 -2.86
N PRO A 167 -8.62 -9.46 -2.50
CA PRO A 167 -9.31 -9.91 -1.30
C PRO A 167 -9.77 -11.36 -1.41
N GLY A 168 -9.62 -12.08 -0.31
CA GLY A 168 -10.17 -13.41 -0.02
C GLY A 168 -10.02 -13.68 1.47
N HIS A 169 -10.55 -14.82 1.94
CA HIS A 169 -10.51 -15.22 3.35
C HIS A 169 -10.98 -14.12 4.34
N LEU A 170 -11.99 -13.32 3.95
CA LEU A 170 -12.44 -12.13 4.71
C LEU A 170 -12.89 -12.44 6.15
N ALA A 171 -13.45 -13.64 6.38
CA ALA A 171 -13.84 -14.08 7.73
C ALA A 171 -12.62 -14.13 8.66
N ARG A 172 -11.50 -14.70 8.20
CA ARG A 172 -10.23 -14.73 8.93
C ARG A 172 -9.63 -13.35 9.11
N LEU A 173 -9.71 -12.52 8.07
CA LEU A 173 -9.26 -11.13 8.15
C LEU A 173 -9.95 -10.37 9.30
N GLY A 174 -11.28 -10.55 9.44
CA GLY A 174 -12.09 -9.92 10.47
C GLY A 174 -11.78 -10.36 11.91
N GLU A 175 -11.04 -11.45 12.11
CA GLU A 175 -10.59 -11.88 13.44
C GLU A 175 -9.50 -10.96 14.00
N ARG A 176 -8.76 -10.26 13.12
CA ARG A 176 -7.57 -9.47 13.49
C ARG A 176 -7.64 -8.00 13.08
N PHE A 177 -8.30 -7.69 11.97
CA PHE A 177 -8.34 -6.36 11.39
C PHE A 177 -9.76 -5.80 11.37
N GLU A 178 -9.89 -4.50 11.58
CA GLU A 178 -11.16 -3.80 11.65
C GLU A 178 -11.66 -3.38 10.27
N ALA A 179 -10.75 -3.11 9.33
CA ALA A 179 -11.10 -2.70 7.98
C ALA A 179 -10.05 -3.11 6.94
N TYR A 180 -10.44 -3.12 5.67
CA TYR A 180 -9.54 -3.36 4.55
C TYR A 180 -9.77 -2.44 3.37
N ARG A 181 -8.70 -2.20 2.59
CA ARG A 181 -8.75 -1.46 1.33
C ARG A 181 -9.21 -2.38 0.18
N PRO A 182 -10.36 -2.13 -0.47
CA PRO A 182 -10.79 -2.94 -1.60
C PRO A 182 -10.01 -2.56 -2.88
N PRO A 183 -9.95 -3.46 -3.87
CA PRO A 183 -9.39 -3.15 -5.19
C PRO A 183 -10.16 -2.02 -5.88
N HIS A 184 -9.46 -1.26 -6.72
CA HIS A 184 -10.13 -0.33 -7.63
C HIS A 184 -10.85 -1.10 -8.74
N GLN A 185 -12.04 -0.65 -9.17
CA GLN A 185 -12.86 -1.38 -10.18
C GLN A 185 -12.12 -1.67 -11.49
N LEU A 186 -11.18 -0.80 -11.88
CA LEU A 186 -10.34 -0.97 -13.06
C LEU A 186 -9.18 -1.98 -12.87
N GLU A 187 -8.83 -2.31 -11.64
CA GLU A 187 -7.80 -3.31 -11.32
C GLU A 187 -8.34 -4.74 -11.39
N VAL A 188 -9.66 -4.91 -11.21
CA VAL A 188 -10.35 -6.20 -11.30
C VAL A 188 -10.29 -6.81 -12.71
N ARG A 189 -10.09 -5.99 -13.76
CA ARG A 189 -9.99 -6.50 -15.15
C ARG A 189 -8.53 -6.81 -15.55
N ARG A 190 -8.28 -8.06 -15.95
CA ARG A 190 -6.95 -8.62 -16.26
C ARG A 190 -6.63 -8.75 -17.76
N ASP A 191 -7.51 -8.33 -18.66
CA ASP A 191 -7.27 -8.41 -20.11
C ASP A 191 -6.26 -7.36 -20.62
N SER A 192 -5.71 -7.58 -21.82
CA SER A 192 -4.78 -6.66 -22.49
C SER A 192 -5.42 -5.28 -22.73
N VAL A 193 -6.73 -5.26 -22.94
CA VAL A 193 -7.56 -4.05 -23.02
C VAL A 193 -7.52 -3.29 -21.70
N ALA A 194 -7.60 -3.95 -20.54
CA ALA A 194 -7.49 -3.32 -19.23
C ALA A 194 -6.10 -2.71 -18.96
N ARG A 195 -5.00 -3.22 -19.54
CA ARG A 195 -3.70 -2.53 -19.45
C ARG A 195 -3.71 -1.20 -20.21
N LEU A 196 -4.28 -1.18 -21.42
CA LEU A 196 -4.43 0.05 -22.20
C LEU A 196 -5.41 1.01 -21.51
N LEU A 197 -6.53 0.52 -21.01
CA LEU A 197 -7.51 1.31 -20.24
C LEU A 197 -6.91 1.84 -18.93
N ARG A 198 -6.00 1.13 -18.25
CA ARG A 198 -5.27 1.65 -17.08
C ARG A 198 -4.38 2.85 -17.43
N LEU A 199 -3.73 2.83 -18.59
CA LEU A 199 -2.91 3.96 -19.08
C LEU A 199 -3.80 5.13 -19.56
N VAL A 200 -4.94 4.83 -20.18
CA VAL A 200 -5.94 5.83 -20.58
C VAL A 200 -6.65 6.43 -19.37
N ASP A 201 -6.89 5.64 -18.33
CA ASP A 201 -7.50 6.12 -17.08
C ASP A 201 -6.55 7.07 -16.33
N GLU A 202 -5.24 6.90 -16.44
CA GLU A 202 -4.27 7.83 -15.86
C GLU A 202 -4.43 9.27 -16.35
N VAL A 203 -4.88 9.44 -17.59
CA VAL A 203 -5.16 10.73 -18.23
C VAL A 203 -6.66 11.07 -18.26
N ASN A 204 -7.53 10.19 -17.74
CA ASN A 204 -8.96 10.40 -17.75
C ASN A 204 -9.34 11.51 -16.75
N PRO A 205 -9.83 12.67 -17.23
CA PRO A 205 -10.18 13.75 -16.35
C PRO A 205 -11.50 13.45 -15.61
N PHE A 206 -12.32 12.48 -16.05
CA PHE A 206 -13.66 12.18 -15.53
C PHE A 206 -13.71 11.15 -14.41
N VAL A 207 -12.55 10.81 -13.84
CA VAL A 207 -12.52 9.92 -12.67
C VAL A 207 -13.30 10.54 -11.52
N GLN A 208 -14.05 9.67 -10.86
CA GLN A 208 -14.93 10.01 -9.76
C GLN A 208 -14.18 9.75 -8.45
N PRO A 209 -14.42 10.53 -7.38
CA PRO A 209 -14.04 10.12 -6.05
C PRO A 209 -14.58 8.73 -5.74
N ALA A 210 -13.92 8.01 -4.84
CA ALA A 210 -14.48 6.78 -4.35
C ALA A 210 -15.76 7.11 -3.56
N GLY A 211 -16.79 6.27 -3.72
CA GLY A 211 -17.94 6.31 -2.84
C GLY A 211 -17.53 6.01 -1.39
N HIS A 212 -18.49 6.14 -0.49
CA HIS A 212 -18.28 5.84 0.93
C HIS A 212 -17.91 4.36 1.14
N GLY A 213 -17.11 4.11 2.18
CA GLY A 213 -16.85 2.75 2.65
C GLY A 213 -18.13 2.04 3.09
N LYS A 214 -18.09 0.72 3.14
CA LYS A 214 -19.20 -0.10 3.66
C LYS A 214 -18.86 -0.60 5.05
N ARG A 215 -19.81 -0.47 5.98
CA ARG A 215 -19.70 -1.04 7.31
C ARG A 215 -19.69 -2.57 7.25
N GLY A 216 -19.07 -3.21 8.24
CA GLY A 216 -18.92 -4.67 8.33
C GLY A 216 -17.81 -5.04 9.30
N CYS A 217 -17.57 -6.35 9.46
CA CYS A 217 -16.42 -6.89 10.19
C CYS A 217 -15.72 -7.92 9.30
N PRO A 218 -14.62 -7.55 8.62
CA PRO A 218 -13.99 -6.24 8.59
C PRO A 218 -14.77 -5.23 7.72
N ALA A 219 -14.69 -3.94 8.04
CA ALA A 219 -15.28 -2.88 7.22
C ALA A 219 -14.53 -2.73 5.89
N MET A 220 -15.25 -2.37 4.84
CA MET A 220 -14.65 -2.12 3.53
C MET A 220 -14.43 -0.61 3.35
N LEU A 221 -13.17 -0.20 3.22
CA LEU A 221 -12.80 1.20 3.02
C LEU A 221 -13.12 1.68 1.59
N PRO A 222 -13.06 2.99 1.30
CA PRO A 222 -13.09 3.51 -0.05
C PRO A 222 -11.89 2.97 -0.87
N SER A 223 -12.15 2.57 -2.11
CA SER A 223 -11.10 2.10 -3.02
C SER A 223 -10.08 3.19 -3.29
N ALA A 224 -8.80 2.82 -3.37
CA ALA A 224 -7.73 3.77 -3.66
C ALA A 224 -7.39 3.83 -5.15
N MET A 225 -6.90 4.98 -5.58
CA MET A 225 -6.37 5.22 -6.92
C MET A 225 -4.86 5.38 -6.87
N LEU A 226 -4.13 4.68 -7.74
CA LEU A 226 -2.67 4.80 -7.81
C LEU A 226 -2.28 6.24 -8.21
N LEU A 227 -1.44 6.87 -7.38
CA LEU A 227 -0.74 8.09 -7.78
C LEU A 227 0.16 7.73 -8.96
N ASN A 228 -0.08 8.38 -10.10
CA ASN A 228 0.62 8.11 -11.37
C ASN A 228 2.11 7.83 -11.16
N TYR A 229 2.53 6.59 -11.40
CA TYR A 229 3.92 6.17 -11.35
C TYR A 229 4.61 6.58 -12.67
N ARG A 230 5.45 7.61 -12.60
CA ARG A 230 6.05 8.27 -13.77
C ARG A 230 7.25 7.49 -14.34
N ALA A 231 7.06 6.24 -14.71
CA ALA A 231 8.05 5.37 -15.36
C ALA A 231 7.55 4.82 -16.70
N GLY A 232 8.46 4.23 -17.49
CA GLY A 232 8.12 3.71 -18.83
C GLY A 232 7.46 4.78 -19.71
N GLY A 233 6.37 4.44 -20.39
CA GLY A 233 5.60 5.41 -21.19
C GLY A 233 4.92 6.52 -20.35
N ARG A 234 4.58 6.24 -19.09
CA ARG A 234 3.90 7.18 -18.17
C ARG A 234 4.75 8.39 -17.81
N ARG A 235 6.08 8.28 -17.96
CA ARG A 235 7.02 9.40 -17.77
C ARG A 235 6.75 10.60 -18.69
N LEU A 236 6.07 10.38 -19.81
CA LEU A 236 5.71 11.41 -20.79
C LEU A 236 4.46 12.20 -20.39
N ILE A 237 3.64 11.69 -19.47
CA ILE A 237 2.46 12.39 -18.97
C ILE A 237 2.95 13.59 -18.15
N PRO A 238 2.62 14.85 -18.50
CA PRO A 238 3.04 16.01 -17.72
C PRO A 238 2.48 15.96 -16.29
N ARG A 239 3.26 16.40 -15.28
CA ARG A 239 2.81 16.44 -13.87
C ARG A 239 1.50 17.20 -13.71
N ALA A 240 1.37 18.32 -14.43
CA ALA A 240 0.20 19.17 -14.45
C ALA A 240 -1.10 18.42 -14.79
N VAL A 241 -1.05 17.38 -15.63
CA VAL A 241 -2.23 16.56 -15.96
C VAL A 241 -2.69 15.75 -14.75
N THR A 242 -1.76 15.08 -14.06
CA THR A 242 -2.06 14.32 -12.83
C THR A 242 -2.55 15.26 -11.72
N VAL A 243 -1.92 16.42 -11.53
CA VAL A 243 -2.34 17.42 -10.55
C VAL A 243 -3.73 18.00 -10.88
N ALA A 244 -4.01 18.30 -12.15
CA ALA A 244 -5.33 18.78 -12.57
C ALA A 244 -6.43 17.74 -12.33
N ARG A 245 -6.15 16.46 -12.56
CA ARG A 245 -7.06 15.34 -12.23
C ARG A 245 -7.34 15.28 -10.74
N ILE A 246 -6.31 15.33 -9.89
CA ILE A 246 -6.47 15.30 -8.43
C ILE A 246 -7.23 16.52 -7.92
N ARG A 247 -6.95 17.73 -8.45
CA ARG A 247 -7.71 18.94 -8.14
C ARG A 247 -9.20 18.80 -8.47
N ARG A 248 -9.53 18.11 -9.56
CA ARG A 248 -10.94 17.84 -9.88
C ARG A 248 -11.55 16.85 -8.88
N LEU A 249 -10.83 15.80 -8.50
CA LEU A 249 -11.31 14.83 -7.49
C LEU A 249 -11.57 15.50 -6.14
N LEU A 250 -10.64 16.35 -5.68
CA LEU A 250 -10.80 17.10 -4.43
C LEU A 250 -12.00 18.04 -4.47
N ARG A 251 -12.17 18.84 -5.54
CA ARG A 251 -13.36 19.70 -5.70
C ARG A 251 -14.66 18.92 -5.59
N ARG A 252 -14.72 17.75 -6.23
CA ARG A 252 -15.92 16.91 -6.18
C ARG A 252 -16.16 16.36 -4.79
N ALA A 253 -15.12 15.87 -4.12
CA ALA A 253 -15.23 15.41 -2.75
C ALA A 253 -15.68 16.53 -1.79
N ILE A 254 -15.25 17.77 -2.01
CA ILE A 254 -15.71 18.95 -1.26
C ILE A 254 -17.21 19.20 -1.50
N GLU A 255 -17.66 19.13 -2.75
CA GLU A 255 -19.06 19.36 -3.13
C GLU A 255 -20.01 18.24 -2.67
N SER A 256 -19.55 16.98 -2.69
CA SER A 256 -20.39 15.78 -2.47
C SER A 256 -20.19 15.12 -1.11
N GLY A 257 -19.17 15.52 -0.34
CA GLY A 257 -18.77 14.85 0.89
C GLY A 257 -18.13 13.47 0.69
N GLU A 258 -17.71 13.15 -0.54
CA GLU A 258 -17.10 11.85 -0.90
C GLU A 258 -15.62 11.74 -0.49
N VAL A 259 -15.00 10.61 -0.84
CA VAL A 259 -13.62 10.28 -0.43
C VAL A 259 -12.68 10.23 -1.62
N VAL A 260 -11.56 10.94 -1.51
CA VAL A 260 -10.40 10.76 -2.39
C VAL A 260 -9.37 9.92 -1.65
N HIS A 261 -9.21 8.67 -2.06
CA HIS A 261 -8.17 7.79 -1.54
C HIS A 261 -7.11 7.59 -2.62
N LEU A 262 -5.88 8.06 -2.36
CA LEU A 262 -4.72 7.82 -3.21
C LEU A 262 -3.81 6.77 -2.58
N TYR A 263 -3.13 5.99 -3.41
CA TYR A 263 -2.06 5.13 -2.92
C TYR A 263 -0.81 5.19 -3.81
N SER A 264 0.33 4.81 -3.26
CA SER A 264 1.55 4.59 -4.03
C SER A 264 2.41 3.50 -3.39
N HIS A 265 3.53 3.19 -4.03
CA HIS A 265 4.53 2.28 -3.49
C HIS A 265 5.82 3.07 -3.27
N PRO A 266 6.49 3.01 -2.11
CA PRO A 266 7.73 3.74 -1.87
C PRO A 266 8.80 3.48 -2.93
N HIS A 267 8.93 2.25 -3.44
CA HIS A 267 9.90 1.93 -4.49
C HIS A 267 9.64 2.67 -5.83
N ASN A 268 8.42 3.15 -6.10
CA ASN A 268 8.13 3.96 -7.29
C ASN A 268 8.87 5.31 -7.28
N PHE A 269 9.28 5.78 -6.10
CA PHE A 269 10.00 7.04 -5.93
C PHE A 269 11.51 6.92 -6.20
N LEU A 270 12.04 5.69 -6.26
CA LEU A 270 13.41 5.43 -6.68
C LEU A 270 13.61 5.65 -8.18
N THR A 271 12.62 5.24 -8.97
CA THR A 271 12.73 5.14 -10.44
C THR A 271 11.80 6.10 -11.19
N GLY A 272 10.78 6.64 -10.52
CA GLY A 272 9.80 7.54 -11.12
C GLY A 272 10.37 8.94 -11.38
N ARG A 273 10.22 9.43 -12.63
CA ARG A 273 10.75 10.74 -13.03
C ARG A 273 10.00 11.88 -12.33
N GLY A 274 10.66 12.59 -11.42
CA GLY A 274 10.07 13.70 -10.68
C GLY A 274 8.90 13.25 -9.81
N GLN A 275 8.96 12.01 -9.30
CA GLN A 275 7.88 11.42 -8.49
C GLN A 275 7.69 12.16 -7.16
N PHE A 276 8.80 12.55 -6.50
CA PHE A 276 8.76 13.38 -5.29
C PHE A 276 8.13 14.75 -5.54
N ASP A 277 8.49 15.42 -6.65
CA ASP A 277 7.89 16.70 -7.00
C ASP A 277 6.38 16.56 -7.24
N LEU A 278 5.95 15.51 -7.94
CA LEU A 278 4.53 15.24 -8.14
C LEU A 278 3.80 15.04 -6.80
N LEU A 279 4.38 14.24 -5.89
CA LEU A 279 3.79 14.03 -4.57
C LEU A 279 3.73 15.35 -3.79
N ALA A 280 4.79 16.16 -3.78
CA ALA A 280 4.83 17.45 -3.10
C ALA A 280 3.77 18.42 -3.65
N GLU A 281 3.60 18.50 -4.98
CA GLU A 281 2.53 19.30 -5.62
C GLU A 281 1.12 18.83 -5.18
N VAL A 282 0.91 17.52 -5.07
CA VAL A 282 -0.37 16.93 -4.63
C VAL A 282 -0.63 17.18 -3.14
N LEU A 283 0.37 16.97 -2.28
CA LEU A 283 0.25 17.20 -0.84
C LEU A 283 0.05 18.69 -0.53
N GLY A 284 0.72 19.59 -1.26
CA GLY A 284 0.48 21.03 -1.14
C GLY A 284 -0.97 21.40 -1.44
N LEU A 285 -1.54 20.86 -2.52
CA LEU A 285 -2.95 21.07 -2.88
C LEU A 285 -3.90 20.55 -1.79
N VAL A 286 -3.62 19.37 -1.24
CA VAL A 286 -4.44 18.79 -0.15
C VAL A 286 -4.31 19.64 1.12
N ALA A 287 -3.10 20.07 1.48
CA ALA A 287 -2.84 20.89 2.66
C ALA A 287 -3.54 22.26 2.58
N GLU A 288 -3.60 22.87 1.39
CA GLU A 288 -4.36 24.10 1.16
C GLU A 288 -5.85 23.91 1.50
N HIS A 289 -6.48 22.88 0.92
CA HIS A 289 -7.90 22.58 1.18
C HIS A 289 -8.16 22.12 2.63
N ALA A 290 -7.20 21.45 3.27
CA ALA A 290 -7.31 21.04 4.67
C ALA A 290 -7.25 22.27 5.61
N LYS A 291 -6.31 23.20 5.37
CA LYS A 291 -6.17 24.46 6.13
C LYS A 291 -7.37 25.39 5.96
N ALA A 292 -8.00 25.37 4.79
CA ALA A 292 -9.25 26.10 4.53
C ALA A 292 -10.49 25.44 5.16
N ASP A 293 -10.33 24.34 5.89
CA ASP A 293 -11.41 23.54 6.47
C ASP A 293 -12.42 23.01 5.42
N GLU A 294 -11.96 22.72 4.19
CA GLU A 294 -12.80 22.22 3.09
C GLU A 294 -12.78 20.68 2.97
N ILE A 295 -11.65 20.04 3.32
CA ILE A 295 -11.51 18.58 3.40
C ILE A 295 -10.96 18.11 4.74
N GLN A 296 -11.34 16.90 5.16
CA GLN A 296 -10.74 16.19 6.28
C GLN A 296 -9.65 15.27 5.75
N VAL A 297 -8.47 15.32 6.34
CA VAL A 297 -7.38 14.39 6.05
C VAL A 297 -7.38 13.31 7.12
N MET A 298 -7.38 12.04 6.71
CA MET A 298 -7.46 10.90 7.61
C MET A 298 -6.57 9.76 7.12
N THR A 299 -6.07 8.98 8.07
CA THR A 299 -5.59 7.62 7.86
C THR A 299 -6.76 6.66 7.60
N GLN A 300 -6.46 5.47 7.08
CA GLN A 300 -7.44 4.40 6.92
C GLN A 300 -8.05 3.97 8.26
N ALA A 301 -7.26 3.89 9.33
CA ALA A 301 -7.73 3.56 10.68
C ALA A 301 -8.69 4.61 11.26
N GLU A 302 -8.42 5.90 11.06
CA GLU A 302 -9.32 6.97 11.49
C GLU A 302 -10.64 6.93 10.71
N TYR A 303 -10.57 6.71 9.38
CA TYR A 303 -11.76 6.52 8.57
C TYR A 303 -12.57 5.30 9.02
N ALA A 304 -11.91 4.18 9.32
CA ALA A 304 -12.54 2.98 9.85
C ALA A 304 -13.24 3.25 11.19
N ALA A 305 -12.60 3.96 12.11
CA ALA A 305 -13.21 4.36 13.38
C ALA A 305 -14.48 5.23 13.14
N ARG A 306 -14.41 6.17 12.19
CA ARG A 306 -15.56 7.00 11.82
C ARG A 306 -16.73 6.20 11.26
N LEU A 307 -16.46 5.12 10.52
CA LEU A 307 -17.50 4.20 10.05
C LEU A 307 -18.19 3.42 11.18
N VAL A 308 -17.56 3.31 12.36
CA VAL A 308 -18.13 2.64 13.54
C VAL A 308 -18.84 3.63 14.47
N SER A 309 -18.28 4.83 14.67
CA SER A 309 -18.83 5.84 15.60
C SER A 309 -20.02 6.63 15.07
N ALA A 310 -20.41 6.47 13.81
CA ALA A 310 -21.59 7.11 13.24
C ALA A 310 -22.88 6.29 13.44
N ASP A 311 -22.91 5.43 14.48
CA ASP A 311 -24.11 4.81 15.07
C ASP A 311 -24.47 5.54 16.37
#